data_AF-A0A7L4L9L7-F1
#
_entry.id   AF-A0A7L4L9L7-F1
#
_cell.length_a   1.000
_cell.length_b   1.000
_cell.length_c   1.000
_cell.angle_alpha   90.00
_cell.angle_beta   90.00
_cell.angle_gamma   90.00
#
_symmetry.space_group_name_H-M   'P 1'
#
loop_
_entity.id
_entity.type
_entity.pdbx_description
1 polymer ?
#
loop_
_entity_poly.entity_id
_entity_poly.type
_entity_poly.pdbx_seq_one_letter_code
_entity_poly.pdbx_strand_id
1 'polypeptide(L)'
;QEIFGPILTVFVYPENRYKEVLELIDSTTPYGLTGALFAQDKEVIEESRRLLRHAAGNFYINDKSTGAVVAQQPFGGSRISGDTSAPG
;
A
#
# COMPACT_ATOMS: atom_id res chain seq x y z
N GLN A 1 5.41 11.38 -8.08
CA GLN A 1 5.04 11.42 -9.52
C GLN A 1 4.69 10.00 -9.94
N GLU A 2 3.65 9.84 -10.75
CA GLU A 2 3.31 8.54 -11.35
C GLU A 2 4.01 8.40 -12.71
N ILE A 3 4.65 7.24 -12.94
CA ILE A 3 5.34 6.94 -14.20
C ILE A 3 4.81 5.60 -14.72
N PHE A 4 4.05 5.63 -15.81
CA PHE A 4 3.44 4.45 -16.44
C PHE A 4 4.44 3.74 -17.37
N GLY A 5 5.47 3.11 -16.77
CA GLY A 5 6.49 2.34 -17.49
C GLY A 5 7.20 1.35 -16.56
N PRO A 6 8.10 0.49 -17.08
CA PRO A 6 8.79 -0.53 -16.29
C PRO A 6 9.93 0.08 -15.44
N ILE A 7 9.60 1.02 -14.56
CA ILE A 7 10.54 1.73 -13.69
C ILE A 7 10.22 1.40 -12.23
N LEU A 8 11.23 0.90 -11.50
CA LEU A 8 11.14 0.59 -10.09
C LEU A 8 12.17 1.43 -9.31
N THR A 9 11.70 2.14 -8.29
CA THR A 9 12.55 2.86 -7.33
C THR A 9 12.64 2.07 -6.04
N VAL A 10 13.85 1.94 -5.48
CA VAL A 10 14.11 1.24 -4.22
C VAL A 10 14.66 2.22 -3.19
N PHE A 11 14.10 2.19 -1.98
CA PHE A 11 14.58 2.94 -0.82
C PHE A 11 14.96 1.95 0.29
N VAL A 12 16.22 1.97 0.71
CA VAL A 12 16.75 1.11 1.78
C VAL A 12 16.76 1.89 3.09
N TYR A 13 16.26 1.28 4.16
CA TYR A 13 16.19 1.89 5.49
C TYR A 13 16.80 0.96 6.56
N PRO A 14 17.30 1.50 7.68
CA PRO A 14 17.74 0.69 8.81
C PRO A 14 16.57 -0.07 9.45
N GLU A 15 16.76 -1.36 9.76
CA GLU A 15 15.71 -2.24 10.29
C GLU A 15 14.94 -1.64 11.48
N ASN A 16 15.67 -1.02 12.41
CA ASN A 16 15.11 -0.40 13.61
C ASN A 16 14.25 0.86 13.36
N ARG A 17 14.15 1.33 12.11
CA ARG A 17 13.37 2.51 11.73
C ARG A 17 12.12 2.21 10.90
N TYR A 18 11.67 0.95 10.86
CA TYR A 18 10.51 0.58 10.03
C TYR A 18 9.26 1.41 10.35
N LYS A 19 9.01 1.78 11.60
CA LYS A 19 7.84 2.61 11.98
C LYS A 19 7.86 3.98 11.33
N GLU A 20 9.02 4.63 11.34
CA GLU A 20 9.21 5.92 10.67
C GLU A 20 9.04 5.77 9.15
N VAL A 21 9.40 4.61 8.60
CA VAL A 21 9.19 4.31 7.18
C VAL A 21 7.71 4.09 6.86
N LEU A 22 6.92 3.49 7.76
CA LEU A 22 5.46 3.39 7.58
C LEU A 22 4.82 4.78 7.54
N GLU A 23 5.24 5.70 8.41
CA GLU A 23 4.80 7.10 8.40
C GLU A 23 5.26 7.83 7.12
N LEU A 24 6.48 7.55 6.66
CA LEU A 24 6.99 8.08 5.40
C LEU A 24 6.13 7.59 4.22
N ILE A 25 5.80 6.30 4.16
CA ILE A 25 4.94 5.73 3.11
C ILE A 25 3.57 6.42 3.10
N ASP A 26 2.97 6.61 4.27
CA ASP A 26 1.67 7.27 4.39
C ASP A 26 1.71 8.75 3.95
N SER A 27 2.83 9.46 4.15
CA SER A 27 2.90 10.91 3.90
C SER A 27 3.56 11.32 2.57
N THR A 28 4.39 10.48 1.96
CA THR A 28 5.24 10.86 0.81
C THR A 28 4.44 11.19 -0.45
N THR A 29 3.29 10.56 -0.64
CA THR A 29 2.55 10.60 -1.90
C THR A 29 1.09 10.99 -1.71
N PRO A 30 0.53 11.84 -2.60
CA PRO A 30 -0.90 12.13 -2.56
C PRO A 30 -1.76 10.96 -3.05
N TYR A 31 -1.16 9.92 -3.66
CA TYR A 31 -1.87 8.75 -4.19
C TYR A 31 -2.12 7.70 -3.11
N GLY A 32 -3.18 6.91 -3.26
CA GLY A 32 -3.59 5.87 -2.31
C GLY A 32 -4.29 4.67 -2.96
N LEU A 33 -3.77 4.18 -4.08
CA LEU A 33 -4.43 3.12 -4.86
C LEU A 33 -4.20 1.72 -4.29
N THR A 34 -2.98 1.19 -4.41
CA THR A 34 -2.61 -0.14 -3.92
C THR A 34 -1.33 -0.10 -3.09
N GLY A 35 -1.18 -1.05 -2.17
CA GLY A 35 0.03 -1.22 -1.37
C GLY A 35 0.19 -2.67 -0.93
N ALA A 36 1.43 -3.12 -0.71
CA ALA A 36 1.71 -4.46 -0.25
C ALA A 36 2.72 -4.46 0.90
N LEU A 37 2.49 -5.33 1.87
CA LEU A 37 3.40 -5.61 2.98
C LEU A 37 3.86 -7.07 2.89
N PHE A 38 5.17 -7.27 2.95
CA PHE A 38 5.77 -8.60 3.08
C PHE A 38 6.36 -8.74 4.47
N ALA A 39 5.70 -9.53 5.31
CA ALA A 39 6.10 -9.77 6.69
C ALA A 39 5.51 -11.10 7.17
N GLN A 40 6.21 -11.75 8.11
CA GLN A 40 5.71 -12.95 8.79
C GLN A 40 5.36 -12.67 10.26
N ASP A 41 5.92 -11.61 10.83
CA ASP A 41 5.62 -11.18 12.18
C ASP A 41 4.21 -10.57 12.24
N LYS A 42 3.36 -11.14 13.09
CA LYS A 42 1.96 -10.71 13.25
C LYS A 42 1.83 -9.31 13.84
N GLU A 43 2.74 -8.92 14.75
CA GLU A 43 2.70 -7.60 15.37
C GLU A 43 3.02 -6.52 14.32
N VAL A 44 4.02 -6.78 13.48
CA VAL A 44 4.39 -5.91 12.36
C VAL A 44 3.24 -5.80 11.35
N ILE A 45 2.55 -6.91 11.05
CA ILE A 45 1.40 -6.91 10.14
C ILE A 45 0.26 -6.06 10.69
N GLU A 46 -0.14 -6.25 11.94
CA GLU A 46 -1.25 -5.50 12.52
C GLU A 46 -0.92 -4.01 12.71
N GLU A 47 0.31 -3.69 13.11
CA GLU A 47 0.75 -2.31 13.22
C GLU A 47 0.75 -1.61 11.86
N SER A 48 1.31 -2.25 10.84
CA SER A 48 1.36 -1.72 9.48
C SER A 48 -0.04 -1.54 8.90
N ARG A 49 -0.95 -2.51 9.10
CA ARG A 49 -2.34 -2.43 8.67
C ARG A 49 -3.07 -1.25 9.29
N ARG A 50 -2.76 -0.90 10.54
CA ARG A 50 -3.33 0.26 11.21
C ARG A 50 -2.77 1.57 10.66
N LEU A 51 -1.44 1.67 10.53
CA LEU A 51 -0.77 2.90 10.10
C LEU A 51 -1.01 3.21 8.62
N LEU A 52 -1.05 2.19 7.76
CA LEU A 52 -1.21 2.34 6.31
C LEU A 52 -2.67 2.24 5.84
N ARG A 53 -3.64 2.25 6.75
CA ARG A 53 -5.08 2.09 6.44
C ARG A 53 -5.58 3.05 5.35
N HIS A 54 -5.03 4.27 5.31
CA HIS A 54 -5.42 5.30 4.34
C HIS A 54 -4.40 5.52 3.24
N ALA A 55 -3.27 4.79 3.27
CA ALA A 55 -2.22 4.85 2.26
C ALA A 55 -2.53 3.99 1.03
N ALA A 56 -3.47 3.03 1.14
CA ALA A 56 -3.90 2.19 0.03
C ALA A 56 -5.37 1.77 0.19
N GLY A 57 -6.15 1.85 -0.90
CA GLY A 57 -7.50 1.29 -0.95
C GLY A 57 -7.48 -0.24 -1.04
N ASN A 58 -6.57 -0.80 -1.84
CA ASN A 58 -6.28 -2.24 -1.86
C ASN A 58 -4.93 -2.53 -1.19
N PHE A 59 -4.98 -3.16 -0.02
CA PHE A 59 -3.80 -3.53 0.77
C PHE A 59 -3.58 -5.04 0.80
N TYR A 60 -2.40 -5.48 0.39
CA TYR A 60 -2.04 -6.90 0.25
C TYR A 60 -1.01 -7.31 1.31
N ILE A 61 -1.14 -8.51 1.86
CA ILE A 61 -0.16 -9.09 2.78
C ILE A 61 0.42 -10.32 2.11
N ASN A 62 1.73 -10.34 1.95
CA ASN A 62 2.49 -11.44 1.31
C ASN A 62 2.01 -11.79 -0.11
N ASP A 63 1.53 -10.79 -0.84
CA ASP A 63 1.19 -10.87 -2.26
C ASP A 63 1.58 -9.57 -2.96
N LYS A 64 1.72 -9.62 -4.28
CA LYS A 64 1.99 -8.45 -5.12
C LYS A 64 0.80 -7.49 -5.11
N SER A 65 1.03 -6.19 -5.27
CA SER A 65 0.00 -5.14 -5.22
C SER A 65 -0.87 -5.01 -6.48
N THR A 66 -0.94 -6.05 -7.32
CA THR A 66 -1.62 -6.01 -8.63
C THR A 66 -2.50 -7.23 -8.84
N GLY A 67 -3.39 -7.18 -9.83
CA GLY A 67 -4.19 -8.33 -10.25
C GLY A 67 -5.39 -8.62 -9.36
N ALA A 68 -6.06 -7.56 -8.89
CA ALA A 68 -7.36 -7.70 -8.26
C ALA A 68 -8.34 -8.46 -9.19
N VAL A 69 -9.07 -9.40 -8.60
CA VAL A 69 -10.06 -10.23 -9.28
C VAL A 69 -11.44 -9.74 -8.88
N VAL A 70 -12.31 -9.54 -9.87
CA VAL A 70 -13.73 -9.16 -9.67
C VAL A 70 -14.39 -10.12 -8.69
N ALA A 71 -15.21 -9.59 -7.79
CA ALA A 71 -15.89 -10.30 -6.70
C ALA A 71 -15.00 -10.97 -5.65
N GLN A 72 -13.67 -10.77 -5.68
CA GLN A 72 -12.77 -11.23 -4.61
C GLN A 72 -12.05 -10.06 -3.94
N GLN A 73 -11.53 -9.12 -4.72
CA GLN A 73 -10.91 -7.90 -4.24
C GLN A 73 -11.55 -6.71 -4.98
N PRO A 74 -12.65 -6.14 -4.44
CA PRO A 74 -13.20 -4.90 -4.96
C PRO A 74 -12.08 -3.87 -5.10
N PHE A 75 -11.94 -3.30 -6.29
CA PHE A 75 -10.80 -2.45 -6.61
C PHE A 75 -11.17 -0.98 -6.45
N GLY A 76 -10.44 -0.26 -5.60
CA GLY A 76 -10.73 1.13 -5.29
C GLY A 76 -9.52 1.83 -4.70
N GLY A 77 -9.47 3.15 -4.88
CA GLY A 77 -8.40 4.00 -4.36
C GLY A 77 -8.90 4.89 -3.24
N SER A 78 -7.94 5.47 -2.51
CA SER A 78 -8.16 6.62 -1.63
C SER A 78 -7.40 7.84 -2.16
N ARG A 79 -7.60 9.00 -1.51
CA ARG A 79 -6.90 10.25 -1.81
C ARG A 79 -7.12 10.68 -3.26
N ILE A 80 -6.09 11.18 -3.95
CA ILE A 80 -6.24 11.63 -5.34
C ILE A 80 -6.33 10.46 -6.34
N SER A 81 -6.24 9.20 -5.88
CA SER A 81 -6.36 8.02 -6.75
C SER A 81 -7.80 7.72 -7.19
N GLY A 82 -8.79 8.45 -6.67
CA GLY A 82 -10.18 8.33 -7.08
C GLY A 82 -11.11 7.92 -5.95
N ASP A 83 -12.38 7.74 -6.29
CA ASP A 83 -13.45 7.47 -5.33
C ASP A 83 -13.36 6.03 -4.77
N THR A 84 -13.71 5.89 -3.48
CA THR A 84 -13.77 4.60 -2.77
C THR A 84 -14.93 3.71 -3.21
N SER A 85 -15.76 4.17 -4.16
CA SER A 85 -16.72 3.33 -4.85
C SER A 85 -15.94 2.25 -5.59
N ALA A 86 -15.89 1.05 -5.02
CA ALA A 86 -15.14 -0.08 -5.56
C ALA A 86 -16.04 -0.87 -6.53
N PRO A 87 -15.97 -0.65 -7.86
CA PRO A 87 -16.62 -1.55 -8.79
C PRO A 87 -15.90 -2.90 -8.78
N GLY A 88 -16.67 -3.98 -8.62
CA GLY A 88 -16.18 -5.36 -8.71
C GLY A 88 -16.37 -6.17 -7.45
#